data_AF-A0A7G7BWH4-F1
#
_entry.id   AF-A0A7G7BWH4-F1
#
_cell.length_a   1.000
_cell.length_b   1.000
_cell.length_c   1.000
_cell.angle_alpha   90.00
_cell.angle_beta   90.00
_cell.angle_gamma   90.00
#
_symmetry.space_group_name_H-M   'P 1'
#
loop_
_entity.id
_entity.type
_entity.pdbx_description
1 polymer ?
#
loop_
_entity_poly.entity_id
_entity_poly.type
_entity_poly.pdbx_seq_one_letter_code
_entity_poly.pdbx_strand_id
1 'polypeptide(L)'
;MLLALVGCQADTATTQEDSVPRARELVDLRSRILGYTATFRADSPYTPPGKSQRARLAKAVGSLLSGDAQEAERQLAPLGLGFTRLTDTDSGRRYDEIAATGTGESTRWGRLYLNADSTVRWNAQVPHPVSDRETEALGIRLLEQNPGGALVLAGAHRRAGEDDAADVAHREDSAFHTVVVELQKRGVPGVQLHGFTRSSDRPYDAVVSTGTVETAPAEVAAMADRMDDDGLRVCRAWAARCPLEGTTNVQGRSAQREHAGFVHVELARHARADDGRDTEEAADALAGLVTAWRSSSPSWG
;
A
#
# COMPACT_ATOMS: atom_id res chain seq x y z
N MET A 1 -62.97 -16.88 9.00
CA MET A 1 -61.81 -16.63 9.87
C MET A 1 -60.64 -17.40 9.25
N LEU A 2 -59.84 -16.75 8.39
CA LEU A 2 -58.67 -17.36 7.75
C LEU A 2 -57.46 -17.21 8.68
N LEU A 3 -56.83 -18.32 9.05
CA LEU A 3 -55.49 -18.30 9.66
C LEU A 3 -54.45 -18.13 8.55
N ALA A 4 -53.73 -17.01 8.58
CA ALA A 4 -52.51 -16.82 7.80
C ALA A 4 -51.33 -17.44 8.57
N LEU A 5 -50.70 -18.46 7.98
CA LEU A 5 -49.42 -19.00 8.44
C LEU A 5 -48.31 -18.06 7.99
N VAL A 6 -47.67 -17.38 8.95
CA VAL A 6 -46.45 -16.60 8.74
C VAL A 6 -45.29 -17.59 8.59
N GLY A 7 -44.74 -17.70 7.39
CA GLY A 7 -43.51 -18.45 7.14
C GLY A 7 -42.31 -17.68 7.69
N CYS A 8 -41.58 -18.28 8.63
CA CYS A 8 -40.25 -17.84 9.00
C CYS A 8 -39.31 -18.06 7.80
N GLN A 9 -38.95 -16.99 7.09
CA GLN A 9 -37.74 -16.99 6.29
C GLN A 9 -36.57 -17.00 7.28
N ALA A 10 -35.87 -18.13 7.34
CA ALA A 10 -34.56 -18.18 7.96
C ALA A 10 -33.64 -17.32 7.09
N ASP A 11 -33.26 -16.15 7.58
CA ASP A 11 -32.10 -15.43 7.10
C ASP A 11 -30.92 -16.39 7.20
N THR A 12 -30.48 -16.92 6.06
CA THR A 12 -29.20 -17.60 5.95
C THR A 12 -28.14 -16.59 6.32
N ALA A 13 -27.70 -16.63 7.58
CA ALA A 13 -26.43 -16.09 7.99
C ALA A 13 -25.40 -16.59 6.97
N THR A 14 -24.91 -15.69 6.13
CA THR A 14 -23.71 -15.92 5.34
C THR A 14 -22.66 -16.42 6.32
N THR A 15 -22.34 -17.70 6.21
CA THR A 15 -21.54 -18.42 7.20
C THR A 15 -20.20 -17.72 7.33
N GLN A 16 -19.78 -17.48 8.57
CA GLN A 16 -18.50 -16.86 8.93
C GLN A 16 -17.28 -17.54 8.26
N GLU A 17 -17.45 -18.74 7.69
CA GLU A 17 -16.46 -19.47 6.89
C GLU A 17 -16.17 -18.83 5.53
N ASP A 18 -17.11 -18.12 4.90
CA ASP A 18 -16.92 -17.53 3.56
C ASP A 18 -16.13 -16.21 3.57
N SER A 19 -15.87 -15.63 4.75
CA SER A 19 -15.15 -14.36 4.93
C SER A 19 -13.66 -14.51 5.22
N VAL A 20 -13.15 -15.75 5.27
CA VAL A 20 -11.76 -16.04 5.64
C VAL A 20 -11.10 -16.87 4.54
N PRO A 21 -9.85 -16.56 4.12
CA PRO A 21 -9.13 -17.41 3.17
C PRO A 21 -8.98 -18.84 3.66
N ARG A 22 -8.94 -19.76 2.69
CA ARG A 22 -8.73 -21.19 2.98
C ARG A 22 -7.29 -21.47 3.42
N ALA A 23 -6.31 -20.84 2.75
CA ALA A 23 -4.90 -21.01 3.06
C ALA A 23 -4.49 -20.16 4.27
N ARG A 24 -3.74 -20.77 5.20
CA ARG A 24 -3.26 -20.11 6.43
C ARG A 24 -1.82 -20.51 6.73
N GLU A 25 -0.97 -19.54 7.05
CA GLU A 25 0.46 -19.74 7.31
C GLU A 25 0.91 -18.96 8.56
N LEU A 26 1.84 -19.53 9.32
CA LEU A 26 2.63 -18.81 10.33
C LEU A 26 3.95 -18.39 9.69
N VAL A 27 4.26 -17.09 9.72
CA VAL A 27 5.44 -16.53 9.04
C VAL A 27 6.08 -15.42 9.88
N ASP A 28 7.39 -15.25 9.74
CA ASP A 28 8.01 -13.95 10.02
C ASP A 28 7.66 -13.03 8.83
N LEU A 29 6.80 -12.05 9.07
CA LEU A 29 6.29 -11.18 8.02
C LEU A 29 7.41 -10.36 7.36
N ARG A 30 8.28 -9.76 8.17
CA ARG A 30 9.41 -8.97 7.71
C ARG A 30 10.35 -9.80 6.82
N SER A 31 10.76 -10.97 7.28
CA SER A 31 11.62 -11.87 6.53
C SER A 31 10.97 -12.35 5.22
N ARG A 32 9.65 -12.62 5.23
CA ARG A 32 8.90 -12.99 4.02
C ARG A 32 8.93 -11.88 2.97
N ILE A 33 8.68 -10.64 3.37
CA ILE A 33 8.59 -9.50 2.45
C ILE A 33 9.99 -9.13 1.94
N LEU A 34 10.99 -9.01 2.82
CA LEU A 34 12.36 -8.69 2.41
C LEU A 34 12.98 -9.81 1.57
N GLY A 35 12.66 -11.08 1.87
CA GLY A 35 13.07 -12.21 1.04
C GLY A 35 12.47 -12.17 -0.37
N TYR A 36 11.24 -11.69 -0.52
CA TYR A 36 10.63 -11.48 -1.83
C TYR A 36 11.35 -10.41 -2.65
N THR A 37 11.60 -9.23 -2.07
CA THR A 37 12.21 -8.10 -2.78
C THR A 37 13.70 -8.31 -3.06
N ALA A 38 14.42 -9.06 -2.23
CA ALA A 38 15.86 -9.30 -2.37
C ALA A 38 16.30 -9.88 -3.73
N THR A 39 15.36 -10.46 -4.48
CA THR A 39 15.62 -11.06 -5.81
C THR A 39 15.49 -10.06 -6.97
N PHE A 40 15.04 -8.83 -6.72
CA PHE A 40 14.73 -7.88 -7.76
C PHE A 40 15.99 -7.30 -8.40
N ARG A 41 15.99 -7.24 -9.74
CA ARG A 41 17.12 -6.71 -10.52
C ARG A 41 16.62 -5.79 -11.61
N ALA A 42 17.40 -4.77 -11.94
CA ALA A 42 17.07 -3.80 -12.97
C ALA A 42 16.91 -4.41 -14.37
N ASP A 43 17.66 -5.47 -14.67
CA ASP A 43 17.67 -6.19 -15.96
C ASP A 43 16.64 -7.33 -16.02
N SER A 44 15.78 -7.44 -15.02
CA SER A 44 14.71 -8.44 -15.02
C SER A 44 13.67 -8.16 -16.11
N PRO A 45 13.06 -9.20 -16.71
CA PRO A 45 11.88 -9.01 -17.53
C PRO A 45 10.72 -8.52 -16.66
N TYR A 46 9.82 -7.73 -17.25
CA TYR A 46 8.56 -7.34 -16.65
C TYR A 46 7.53 -7.09 -17.76
N THR A 47 6.34 -7.66 -17.57
CA THR A 47 5.18 -7.40 -18.43
C THR A 47 4.03 -6.93 -17.54
N PRO A 48 3.46 -5.72 -17.75
CA PRO A 48 2.30 -5.28 -17.00
C PRO A 48 1.08 -6.17 -17.31
N PRO A 49 0.14 -6.34 -16.37
CA PRO A 49 -1.09 -7.08 -16.64
C PRO A 49 -1.89 -6.43 -17.78
N GLY A 50 -2.48 -7.23 -18.66
CA GLY A 50 -3.43 -6.78 -19.68
C GLY A 50 -4.74 -6.24 -19.09
N LYS A 51 -5.55 -5.58 -19.93
CA LYS A 51 -6.80 -4.92 -19.50
C LYS A 51 -7.77 -5.86 -18.77
N SER A 52 -7.98 -7.07 -19.27
CA SER A 52 -8.87 -8.07 -18.63
C SER A 52 -8.30 -8.57 -17.30
N GLN A 53 -6.98 -8.74 -17.21
CA GLN A 53 -6.29 -9.13 -15.98
C GLN A 53 -6.43 -8.04 -14.90
N ARG A 54 -6.25 -6.76 -15.27
CA ARG A 54 -6.48 -5.63 -14.35
C ARG A 54 -7.92 -5.52 -13.87
N ALA A 55 -8.90 -5.67 -14.76
CA ALA A 55 -10.32 -5.65 -14.37
C ALA A 55 -10.66 -6.77 -13.37
N ARG A 56 -10.09 -7.96 -13.58
CA ARG A 56 -10.24 -9.11 -12.69
C ARG A 56 -9.52 -8.90 -11.35
N LEU A 57 -8.32 -8.33 -11.35
CA LEU A 57 -7.58 -7.97 -10.14
C LEU A 57 -8.35 -6.90 -9.33
N ALA A 58 -8.86 -5.86 -9.97
CA ALA A 58 -9.69 -4.85 -9.33
C ALA A 58 -10.92 -5.48 -8.66
N LYS A 59 -11.63 -6.38 -9.35
CA LYS A 59 -12.77 -7.10 -8.78
C LYS A 59 -12.36 -7.97 -7.58
N ALA A 60 -11.22 -8.65 -7.66
CA ALA A 60 -10.71 -9.46 -6.55
C ALA A 60 -10.43 -8.62 -5.30
N VAL A 61 -9.65 -7.54 -5.46
CA VAL A 61 -9.32 -6.62 -4.35
C VAL A 61 -10.58 -5.99 -3.78
N GLY A 62 -11.50 -5.58 -4.66
CA GLY A 62 -12.77 -5.01 -4.23
C GLY A 62 -13.64 -6.00 -3.44
N SER A 63 -13.67 -7.28 -3.83
CA SER A 63 -14.40 -8.33 -3.11
C SER A 63 -13.79 -8.59 -1.74
N LEU A 64 -12.45 -8.64 -1.67
CA LEU A 64 -11.71 -8.81 -0.41
C LEU A 64 -11.96 -7.66 0.58
N LEU A 65 -11.91 -6.41 0.10
CA LEU A 65 -12.19 -5.23 0.92
C LEU A 65 -13.66 -5.16 1.38
N SER A 66 -14.57 -5.87 0.71
CA SER A 66 -15.97 -6.04 1.11
C SER A 66 -16.23 -7.29 1.95
N GLY A 67 -15.19 -8.08 2.28
CA GLY A 67 -15.30 -9.29 3.09
C GLY A 67 -15.71 -10.56 2.33
N ASP A 68 -15.73 -10.55 1.00
CA ASP A 68 -16.04 -11.72 0.16
C ASP A 68 -14.73 -12.40 -0.31
N ALA A 69 -14.14 -13.18 0.59
CA ALA A 69 -12.91 -13.94 0.35
C ALA A 69 -13.10 -14.97 -0.77
N GLN A 70 -14.27 -15.61 -0.84
CA GLN A 70 -14.55 -16.65 -1.80
C GLN A 70 -14.60 -16.11 -3.24
N GLU A 71 -15.25 -14.96 -3.46
CA GLU A 71 -15.21 -14.29 -4.76
C GLU A 71 -13.81 -13.77 -5.08
N ALA A 72 -13.10 -13.22 -4.10
CA ALA A 72 -11.72 -12.79 -4.31
C ALA A 72 -10.84 -13.95 -4.83
N GLU A 73 -10.88 -15.13 -4.18
CA GLU A 73 -10.15 -16.33 -4.61
C GLU A 73 -10.52 -16.76 -6.04
N ARG A 74 -11.83 -16.78 -6.37
CA ARG A 74 -12.29 -17.10 -7.74
C ARG A 74 -11.78 -16.10 -8.78
N GLN A 75 -11.66 -14.83 -8.41
CA GLN A 75 -11.15 -13.80 -9.31
C GLN A 75 -9.63 -13.91 -9.47
N LEU A 76 -8.89 -14.21 -8.41
CA LEU A 76 -7.42 -14.30 -8.41
C LEU A 76 -6.87 -15.54 -9.13
N ALA A 77 -7.51 -16.70 -9.00
CA ALA A 77 -6.94 -17.96 -9.49
C ALA A 77 -6.56 -17.94 -11.00
N PRO A 78 -7.38 -17.41 -11.93
CA PRO A 78 -7.00 -17.31 -13.35
C PRO A 78 -5.85 -16.34 -13.64
N LEU A 79 -5.47 -15.50 -12.68
CA LEU A 79 -4.33 -14.59 -12.76
C LEU A 79 -3.03 -15.25 -12.28
N GLY A 80 -3.07 -16.50 -11.81
CA GLY A 80 -1.94 -17.11 -11.10
C GLY A 80 -1.62 -16.39 -9.79
N LEU A 81 -2.63 -15.76 -9.18
CA LEU A 81 -2.57 -15.13 -7.87
C LEU A 81 -3.41 -15.94 -6.88
N GLY A 82 -3.01 -15.89 -5.61
CA GLY A 82 -3.67 -16.57 -4.51
C GLY A 82 -3.89 -15.62 -3.35
N PHE A 83 -4.66 -16.13 -2.38
CA PHE A 83 -5.09 -15.40 -1.21
C PHE A 83 -4.83 -16.25 0.04
N THR A 84 -4.01 -15.74 0.96
CA THR A 84 -3.54 -16.51 2.13
C THR A 84 -3.65 -15.67 3.40
N ARG A 85 -4.18 -16.23 4.49
CA ARG A 85 -4.05 -15.62 5.83
C ARG A 85 -2.67 -15.90 6.39
N LEU A 86 -1.89 -14.87 6.59
CA LEU A 86 -0.65 -14.90 7.33
C LEU A 86 -0.91 -14.56 8.79
N THR A 87 -0.25 -15.25 9.71
CA THR A 87 -0.12 -14.85 11.11
C THR A 87 1.35 -14.56 11.36
N ASP A 88 1.65 -13.31 11.68
CA ASP A 88 3.02 -12.89 11.98
C ASP A 88 3.49 -13.51 13.30
N THR A 89 4.63 -14.17 13.27
CA THR A 89 5.17 -14.90 14.43
C THR A 89 5.67 -13.99 15.54
N ASP A 90 6.05 -12.75 15.22
CA ASP A 90 6.54 -11.80 16.23
C ASP A 90 5.38 -11.14 16.98
N SER A 91 4.42 -10.55 16.25
CA SER A 91 3.32 -9.80 16.86
C SER A 91 2.03 -10.59 17.09
N GLY A 92 1.87 -11.77 16.46
CA GLY A 92 0.62 -12.53 16.41
C GLY A 92 -0.47 -11.90 15.54
N ARG A 93 -0.20 -10.77 14.89
CA ARG A 93 -1.17 -10.06 14.03
C ARG A 93 -1.41 -10.82 12.74
N ARG A 94 -2.63 -10.70 12.21
CA ARG A 94 -3.02 -11.42 10.99
C ARG A 94 -3.12 -10.49 9.80
N TYR A 95 -2.66 -11.00 8.67
CA TYR A 95 -2.69 -10.30 7.39
C TYR A 95 -3.23 -11.19 6.30
N ASP A 96 -3.94 -10.58 5.38
CA ASP A 96 -4.51 -11.19 4.20
C ASP A 96 -3.59 -10.83 3.03
N GLU A 97 -2.84 -11.81 2.52
CA GLU A 97 -1.85 -11.64 1.44
C GLU A 97 -2.44 -12.02 0.09
N ILE A 98 -2.32 -11.13 -0.89
CA ILE A 98 -2.42 -11.48 -2.31
C ILE A 98 -1.00 -11.58 -2.89
N ALA A 99 -0.65 -12.76 -3.40
CA ALA A 99 0.65 -13.03 -4.02
C ALA A 99 0.51 -14.07 -5.14
N ALA A 100 1.53 -14.18 -5.99
CA ALA A 100 1.57 -15.22 -7.02
C ALA A 100 1.69 -16.63 -6.41
N THR A 101 0.98 -17.61 -6.97
CA THR A 101 0.94 -19.00 -6.47
C THR A 101 1.88 -19.94 -7.20
N GLY A 102 2.63 -19.45 -8.19
CA GLY A 102 3.48 -20.27 -9.03
C GLY A 102 4.47 -19.43 -9.82
N THR A 103 4.78 -19.87 -11.04
CA THR A 103 5.65 -19.14 -11.96
C THR A 103 4.82 -18.34 -12.97
N GLY A 104 5.45 -17.38 -13.64
CA GLY A 104 4.83 -16.56 -14.68
C GLY A 104 4.89 -15.05 -14.40
N GLU A 105 4.22 -14.27 -15.22
CA GLU A 105 4.26 -12.80 -15.18
C GLU A 105 3.77 -12.23 -13.85
N SER A 106 2.75 -12.86 -13.26
CA SER A 106 2.14 -12.42 -11.99
C SER A 106 3.12 -12.40 -10.82
N THR A 107 4.20 -13.18 -10.87
CA THR A 107 5.27 -13.17 -9.84
C THR A 107 5.92 -11.79 -9.68
N ARG A 108 5.84 -10.96 -10.72
CA ARG A 108 6.44 -9.63 -10.79
C ARG A 108 5.43 -8.50 -10.65
N TRP A 109 4.14 -8.80 -10.51
CA TRP A 109 3.09 -7.79 -10.39
C TRP A 109 3.02 -7.15 -9.01
N GLY A 110 3.57 -7.80 -7.99
CA GLY A 110 3.65 -7.28 -6.62
C GLY A 110 2.89 -8.12 -5.63
N ARG A 111 2.81 -7.61 -4.40
CA ARG A 111 2.06 -8.22 -3.31
C ARG A 111 1.22 -7.16 -2.60
N LEU A 112 0.08 -7.61 -2.09
CA LEU A 112 -0.78 -6.82 -1.23
C LEU A 112 -0.89 -7.52 0.12
N TYR A 113 -0.70 -6.76 1.20
CA TYR A 113 -0.95 -7.22 2.57
C TYR A 113 -2.04 -6.34 3.17
N LEU A 114 -3.16 -6.93 3.56
CA LEU A 114 -4.24 -6.22 4.25
C LEU A 114 -4.28 -6.66 5.71
N ASN A 115 -4.49 -5.74 6.64
CA ASN A 115 -4.81 -6.14 8.01
C ASN A 115 -6.09 -7.00 8.03
N ALA A 116 -6.02 -8.18 8.64
CA ALA A 116 -7.14 -9.12 8.71
C ALA A 116 -7.94 -9.02 10.02
N ASP A 117 -7.48 -8.21 10.97
CA ASP A 117 -8.06 -8.07 12.31
C ASP A 117 -8.96 -6.83 12.44
N SER A 118 -8.93 -5.93 11.46
CA SER A 118 -9.67 -4.67 11.46
C SER A 118 -9.86 -4.13 10.06
N THR A 119 -10.83 -3.24 9.87
CA THR A 119 -11.02 -2.50 8.61
C THR A 119 -9.75 -1.75 8.24
N VAL A 120 -9.38 -1.79 6.95
CA VAL A 120 -8.26 -1.01 6.43
C VAL A 120 -8.61 0.48 6.45
N ARG A 121 -7.79 1.27 7.13
CA ARG A 121 -7.95 2.73 7.34
C ARG A 121 -6.86 3.56 6.69
N TRP A 122 -5.76 2.95 6.29
CA TRP A 122 -4.65 3.60 5.62
C TRP A 122 -3.84 2.57 4.83
N ASN A 123 -3.00 3.02 3.90
CA ASN A 123 -2.05 2.16 3.22
C ASN A 123 -0.67 2.79 3.04
N ALA A 124 0.38 1.98 3.19
CA ALA A 124 1.73 2.29 2.73
C ALA A 124 1.91 1.74 1.31
N GLN A 125 2.47 2.54 0.42
CA GLN A 125 2.70 2.19 -0.98
C GLN A 125 4.20 2.24 -1.25
N VAL A 126 4.77 1.13 -1.69
CA VAL A 126 6.20 0.99 -2.01
C VAL A 126 6.34 0.66 -3.50
N PRO A 127 6.41 1.68 -4.37
CA PRO A 127 6.43 1.49 -5.82
C PRO A 127 7.80 1.07 -6.35
N HIS A 128 8.89 1.37 -5.62
CA HIS A 128 10.27 1.15 -6.08
C HIS A 128 11.12 0.35 -5.07
N PRO A 129 10.66 -0.82 -4.59
CA PRO A 129 11.45 -1.63 -3.66
C PRO A 129 12.83 -1.94 -4.27
N VAL A 130 13.87 -2.01 -3.44
CA VAL A 130 15.29 -2.18 -3.81
C VAL A 130 15.91 -1.03 -4.61
N SER A 131 15.18 -0.42 -5.55
CA SER A 131 15.63 0.78 -6.27
C SER A 131 15.77 1.96 -5.31
N ASP A 132 14.66 2.27 -4.63
CA ASP A 132 14.60 3.25 -3.57
C ASP A 132 14.86 2.49 -2.27
N ARG A 133 16.09 1.97 -2.12
CA ARG A 133 16.53 1.02 -1.06
C ARG A 133 15.81 1.21 0.27
N GLU A 134 15.48 0.17 1.02
CA GLU A 134 14.89 0.27 2.37
C GLU A 134 13.50 0.92 2.48
N THR A 135 12.89 1.40 1.38
CA THR A 135 11.48 1.82 1.41
C THR A 135 10.56 0.64 1.72
N GLU A 136 10.92 -0.58 1.32
CA GLU A 136 10.24 -1.80 1.73
C GLU A 136 10.33 -2.04 3.26
N ALA A 137 11.51 -1.84 3.86
CA ALA A 137 11.71 -2.02 5.29
C ALA A 137 10.90 -1.01 6.12
N LEU A 138 10.83 0.24 5.65
CA LEU A 138 10.00 1.28 6.25
C LEU A 138 8.50 1.00 6.09
N GLY A 139 8.06 0.55 4.90
CA GLY A 139 6.67 0.17 4.67
C GLY A 139 6.22 -1.01 5.54
N ILE A 140 7.07 -2.01 5.72
CA ILE A 140 6.85 -3.13 6.66
C ILE A 140 6.71 -2.61 8.08
N ARG A 141 7.65 -1.77 8.53
CA ARG A 141 7.63 -1.20 9.87
C ARG A 141 6.33 -0.46 10.17
N LEU A 142 5.86 0.37 9.23
CA LEU A 142 4.57 1.06 9.37
C LEU A 142 3.43 0.06 9.52
N LEU A 143 3.40 -1.00 8.69
CA LEU A 143 2.37 -2.02 8.72
C LEU A 143 2.37 -2.78 10.07
N GLU A 144 3.53 -3.18 10.57
CA GLU A 144 3.69 -3.95 11.81
C GLU A 144 3.34 -3.14 13.05
N GLN A 145 3.75 -1.87 13.10
CA GLN A 145 3.60 -1.02 14.28
C GLN A 145 2.22 -0.33 14.37
N ASN A 146 1.42 -0.34 13.30
CA ASN A 146 0.15 0.38 13.25
C ASN A 146 -1.03 -0.52 12.82
N PRO A 147 -2.13 -0.59 13.59
CA PRO A 147 -3.34 -1.32 13.19
C PRO A 147 -4.12 -0.63 12.07
N GLY A 148 -4.95 -1.43 11.37
CA GLY A 148 -5.78 -0.97 10.25
C GLY A 148 -5.00 -0.66 8.97
N GLY A 149 -3.75 -1.11 8.85
CA GLY A 149 -2.91 -0.83 7.69
C GLY A 149 -3.05 -1.81 6.54
N ALA A 150 -2.67 -1.36 5.36
CA ALA A 150 -2.33 -2.19 4.22
C ALA A 150 -0.94 -1.81 3.68
N LEU A 151 -0.22 -2.79 3.11
CA LEU A 151 1.01 -2.56 2.36
C LEU A 151 0.80 -2.99 0.91
N VAL A 152 0.97 -2.04 -0.02
CA VAL A 152 1.00 -2.31 -1.46
C VAL A 152 2.45 -2.25 -1.92
N LEU A 153 2.98 -3.39 -2.37
CA LEU A 153 4.38 -3.55 -2.73
C LEU A 153 4.51 -3.89 -4.22
N ALA A 154 5.27 -3.11 -4.98
CA ALA A 154 5.57 -3.43 -6.37
C ALA A 154 6.41 -4.71 -6.49
N GLY A 155 6.22 -5.47 -7.57
CA GLY A 155 6.82 -6.80 -7.71
C GLY A 155 8.10 -6.87 -8.52
N ALA A 156 8.69 -5.73 -8.87
CA ALA A 156 9.91 -5.67 -9.64
C ALA A 156 10.70 -4.40 -9.31
N HIS A 157 11.98 -4.41 -9.70
CA HIS A 157 12.80 -3.20 -9.73
C HIS A 157 12.20 -2.23 -10.77
N ARG A 158 12.16 -0.92 -10.48
CA ARG A 158 11.49 0.08 -11.35
C ARG A 158 11.98 0.10 -12.82
N ARG A 159 13.23 -0.30 -13.05
CA ARG A 159 13.85 -0.38 -14.39
C ARG A 159 13.61 -1.70 -15.14
N ALA A 160 12.89 -2.64 -14.53
CA ALA A 160 12.62 -3.92 -15.15
C ALA A 160 11.62 -3.78 -16.31
N GLY A 161 11.77 -4.64 -17.32
CA GLY A 161 10.99 -4.60 -18.56
C GLY A 161 11.46 -3.53 -19.54
N GLU A 162 10.87 -3.55 -20.74
CA GLU A 162 11.17 -2.56 -21.78
C GLU A 162 10.63 -1.18 -21.38
N ASP A 163 11.39 -0.12 -21.68
CA ASP A 163 11.04 1.28 -21.40
C ASP A 163 10.59 1.54 -19.95
N ASP A 164 11.28 0.95 -18.98
CA ASP A 164 10.95 1.03 -17.55
C ASP A 164 9.48 0.67 -17.26
N ALA A 165 8.93 -0.36 -17.92
CA ALA A 165 7.54 -0.79 -17.75
C ALA A 165 7.16 -1.11 -16.29
N ALA A 166 8.14 -1.41 -15.43
CA ALA A 166 7.97 -1.63 -14.01
C ALA A 166 8.01 -0.35 -13.15
N ASP A 167 8.17 0.86 -13.71
CA ASP A 167 8.10 2.14 -12.99
C ASP A 167 6.61 2.47 -12.69
N VAL A 168 6.05 1.75 -11.73
CA VAL A 168 4.61 1.77 -11.44
C VAL A 168 4.09 3.10 -10.91
N ALA A 169 4.98 4.00 -10.45
CA ALA A 169 4.64 5.37 -10.06
C ALA A 169 4.21 6.23 -11.27
N HIS A 170 4.55 5.80 -12.49
CA HIS A 170 4.26 6.47 -13.75
C HIS A 170 3.36 5.64 -14.70
N ARG A 171 2.83 4.50 -14.24
CA ARG A 171 2.12 3.52 -15.09
C ARG A 171 0.75 3.14 -14.52
N GLU A 172 -0.32 3.63 -15.16
CA GLU A 172 -1.71 3.27 -14.83
C GLU A 172 -2.06 1.81 -15.21
N ASP A 173 -1.28 1.19 -16.10
CA ASP A 173 -1.47 -0.18 -16.55
C ASP A 173 -0.78 -1.23 -15.65
N SER A 174 -0.29 -0.83 -14.49
CA SER A 174 0.31 -1.74 -13.51
C SER A 174 -0.72 -2.40 -12.57
N ALA A 175 -0.37 -3.58 -12.05
CA ALA A 175 -1.13 -4.21 -10.97
C ALA A 175 -1.10 -3.35 -9.69
N PHE A 176 0.05 -2.74 -9.38
CA PHE A 176 0.23 -1.81 -8.27
C PHE A 176 -0.78 -0.66 -8.32
N HIS A 177 -0.89 0.03 -9.46
CA HIS A 177 -1.88 1.08 -9.66
C HIS A 177 -3.30 0.54 -9.47
N THR A 178 -3.62 -0.60 -10.07
CA THR A 178 -4.94 -1.24 -9.95
C THR A 178 -5.34 -1.46 -8.48
N VAL A 179 -4.43 -1.96 -7.65
CA VAL A 179 -4.67 -2.19 -6.22
C VAL A 179 -4.86 -0.87 -5.47
N VAL A 180 -3.99 0.11 -5.70
CA VAL A 180 -4.07 1.43 -5.05
C VAL A 180 -5.40 2.12 -5.35
N VAL A 181 -5.88 2.07 -6.60
CA VAL A 181 -7.16 2.66 -6.98
C VAL A 181 -8.35 2.01 -6.24
N GLU A 182 -8.32 0.70 -6.00
CA GLU A 182 -9.40 0.03 -5.26
C GLU A 182 -9.47 0.44 -3.77
N LEU A 183 -8.32 0.79 -3.18
CA LEU A 183 -8.26 1.38 -1.84
C LEU A 183 -8.79 2.82 -1.86
N GLN A 184 -8.40 3.61 -2.87
CA GLN A 184 -8.83 5.00 -3.02
C GLN A 184 -10.34 5.14 -3.24
N LYS A 185 -10.96 4.26 -4.05
CA LYS A 185 -12.43 4.20 -4.24
C LYS A 185 -13.22 4.00 -2.95
N ARG A 186 -12.57 3.51 -1.88
CA ARG A 186 -13.15 3.31 -0.55
C ARG A 186 -12.75 4.40 0.44
N GLY A 187 -12.13 5.47 -0.06
CA GLY A 187 -11.65 6.59 0.75
C GLY A 187 -10.48 6.24 1.66
N VAL A 188 -9.74 5.14 1.39
CA VAL A 188 -8.58 4.77 2.20
C VAL A 188 -7.38 5.65 1.80
N PRO A 189 -6.90 6.56 2.66
CA PRO A 189 -5.75 7.39 2.36
C PRO A 189 -4.46 6.57 2.27
N GLY A 190 -3.53 7.01 1.41
CA GLY A 190 -2.26 6.35 1.19
C GLY A 190 -1.05 7.26 1.34
N VAL A 191 0.01 6.73 1.94
CA VAL A 191 1.36 7.32 1.90
C VAL A 191 2.24 6.50 0.96
N GLN A 192 2.81 7.14 -0.05
CA GLN A 192 3.71 6.52 -1.00
C GLN A 192 5.15 6.89 -0.69
N LEU A 193 5.95 5.86 -0.41
CA LEU A 193 7.31 5.96 0.08
C LEU A 193 8.28 5.86 -1.08
N HIS A 194 9.10 6.89 -1.23
CA HIS A 194 10.18 6.96 -2.19
C HIS A 194 11.50 7.29 -1.48
N GLY A 195 12.59 7.15 -2.22
CA GLY A 195 13.90 7.42 -1.71
C GLY A 195 14.80 8.04 -2.75
N PHE A 196 15.63 8.98 -2.30
CA PHE A 196 16.60 9.66 -3.15
C PHE A 196 18.01 9.63 -2.55
N THR A 197 18.99 9.79 -3.43
CA THR A 197 20.37 10.08 -3.02
C THR A 197 20.52 11.58 -2.83
N ARG A 198 20.98 11.99 -1.65
CA ARG A 198 21.26 13.40 -1.34
C ARG A 198 22.35 13.94 -2.27
N SER A 199 22.19 15.18 -2.69
CA SER A 199 23.13 15.89 -3.56
C SER A 199 23.03 17.39 -3.31
N SER A 200 23.94 18.18 -3.86
CA SER A 200 23.94 19.64 -3.65
C SER A 200 22.65 20.31 -4.16
N ASP A 201 22.04 19.77 -5.23
CA ASP A 201 20.74 20.19 -5.79
C ASP A 201 19.53 19.64 -5.02
N ARG A 202 19.74 18.74 -4.06
CA ARG A 202 18.72 18.18 -3.17
C ARG A 202 19.20 18.24 -1.71
N PRO A 203 19.26 19.44 -1.11
CA PRO A 203 19.78 19.63 0.25
C PRO A 203 18.76 19.22 1.32
N TYR A 204 17.74 18.43 1.01
CA TYR A 204 16.72 18.01 1.95
C TYR A 204 16.98 16.60 2.46
N ASP A 205 16.39 16.28 3.60
CA ASP A 205 16.36 14.93 4.17
C ASP A 205 14.99 14.27 3.90
N ALA A 206 13.94 15.09 3.79
CA ALA A 206 12.62 14.70 3.32
C ALA A 206 12.04 15.71 2.32
N VAL A 207 11.32 15.23 1.31
CA VAL A 207 10.36 16.04 0.54
C VAL A 207 8.97 15.46 0.73
N VAL A 208 8.04 16.30 1.17
CA VAL A 208 6.65 15.92 1.42
C VAL A 208 5.75 16.69 0.47
N SER A 209 4.86 15.96 -0.19
CA SER A 209 3.90 16.51 -1.17
C SER A 209 2.57 15.79 -1.08
N THR A 210 1.48 16.46 -1.48
CA THR A 210 0.15 15.87 -1.69
C THR A 210 -0.11 15.55 -3.18
N GLY A 211 0.96 15.44 -3.97
CA GLY A 211 0.91 15.10 -5.39
C GLY A 211 0.48 16.29 -6.23
N THR A 212 -0.69 16.19 -6.88
CA THR A 212 -1.26 17.28 -7.71
C THR A 212 -2.11 18.27 -6.92
N VAL A 213 -2.34 18.02 -5.64
CA VAL A 213 -3.05 18.95 -4.75
C VAL A 213 -2.04 19.95 -4.19
N GLU A 214 -2.32 21.25 -4.29
CA GLU A 214 -1.38 22.29 -3.85
C GLU A 214 -1.47 22.61 -2.35
N THR A 215 -2.45 22.02 -1.65
CA THR A 215 -2.67 22.21 -0.21
C THR A 215 -2.39 20.93 0.56
N ALA A 216 -1.97 21.09 1.83
CA ALA A 216 -1.80 19.98 2.76
C ALA A 216 -2.92 19.94 3.79
N PRO A 217 -3.57 18.78 4.00
CA PRO A 217 -4.38 18.52 5.19
C PRO A 217 -3.58 18.71 6.48
N ALA A 218 -4.26 19.02 7.59
CA ALA A 218 -3.62 19.35 8.86
C ALA A 218 -2.71 18.23 9.38
N GLU A 219 -3.11 16.97 9.20
CA GLU A 219 -2.33 15.81 9.59
C GLU A 219 -1.06 15.61 8.74
N VAL A 220 -1.08 16.03 7.47
CA VAL A 220 0.10 15.97 6.58
C VAL A 220 1.08 17.08 6.94
N ALA A 221 0.56 18.28 7.24
CA ALA A 221 1.37 19.38 7.76
C ALA A 221 2.01 18.99 9.10
N ALA A 222 1.25 18.44 10.04
CA ALA A 222 1.75 17.99 11.34
C ALA A 222 2.82 16.90 11.22
N MET A 223 2.69 15.97 10.27
CA MET A 223 3.72 14.98 9.98
C MET A 223 5.02 15.64 9.49
N ALA A 224 4.92 16.58 8.55
CA ALA A 224 6.09 17.30 8.04
C ALA A 224 6.74 18.20 9.10
N ASP A 225 5.93 18.83 9.95
CA ASP A 225 6.41 19.65 11.07
C ASP A 225 7.14 18.80 12.11
N ARG A 226 6.63 17.61 12.43
CA ARG A 226 7.33 16.68 13.32
C ARG A 226 8.69 16.26 12.76
N MET A 227 8.78 15.94 11.47
CA MET A 227 10.07 15.64 10.84
C MET A 227 11.06 16.81 10.97
N ASP A 228 10.59 18.04 10.78
CA ASP A 228 11.39 19.27 10.85
C ASP A 228 11.83 19.60 12.29
N ASP A 229 10.91 19.48 13.25
CA ASP A 229 11.17 19.68 14.68
C ASP A 229 12.17 18.64 15.24
N ASP A 230 12.12 17.42 14.71
CA ASP A 230 13.08 16.35 15.02
C ASP A 230 14.43 16.54 14.27
N GLY A 231 14.57 17.59 13.45
CA GLY A 231 15.83 18.04 12.87
C GLY A 231 16.12 17.52 11.46
N LEU A 232 15.15 16.89 10.80
CA LEU A 232 15.24 16.58 9.37
C LEU A 232 14.99 17.85 8.56
N ARG A 233 15.75 18.10 7.50
CA ARG A 233 15.48 19.24 6.61
C ARG A 233 14.35 18.89 5.65
N VAL A 234 13.16 19.40 5.92
CA VAL A 234 11.94 19.05 5.17
C VAL A 234 11.63 20.11 4.10
N CYS A 235 11.51 19.67 2.84
CA CYS A 235 10.86 20.47 1.81
C CYS A 235 9.37 20.15 1.75
N ARG A 236 8.54 21.17 1.97
CA ARG A 236 7.08 21.07 1.95
C ARG A 236 6.57 21.61 0.61
N ALA A 237 6.09 20.73 -0.29
CA ALA A 237 5.74 21.10 -1.67
C ALA A 237 4.58 22.11 -1.78
N TRP A 238 3.74 22.22 -0.75
CA TRP A 238 2.67 23.22 -0.65
C TRP A 238 3.16 24.60 -0.18
N ALA A 239 4.40 24.71 0.29
CA ALA A 239 4.97 25.95 0.84
C ALA A 239 6.15 26.48 -0.01
N ALA A 240 6.83 25.60 -0.74
CA ALA A 240 7.96 25.95 -1.59
C ALA A 240 8.07 24.99 -2.78
N ARG A 241 8.82 25.41 -3.80
CA ARG A 241 9.18 24.53 -4.90
C ARG A 241 10.23 23.52 -4.44
N CYS A 242 9.89 22.25 -4.50
CA CYS A 242 10.72 21.14 -4.10
C CYS A 242 11.18 20.31 -5.32
N PRO A 243 12.34 19.64 -5.25
CA PRO A 243 12.63 18.55 -6.16
C PRO A 243 11.72 17.35 -5.83
N LEU A 244 11.38 16.52 -6.82
CA LEU A 244 10.68 15.23 -6.59
C LEU A 244 9.29 15.37 -5.93
N GLU A 245 8.53 16.41 -6.28
CA GLU A 245 7.19 16.68 -5.71
C GLU A 245 6.13 15.60 -6.04
N GLY A 246 6.42 14.65 -6.93
CA GLY A 246 5.47 13.60 -7.32
C GLY A 246 4.25 14.12 -8.08
N THR A 247 4.30 15.31 -8.69
CA THR A 247 3.17 15.92 -9.43
C THR A 247 2.75 15.12 -10.67
N THR A 248 3.64 14.29 -11.22
CA THR A 248 3.37 13.37 -12.34
C THR A 248 2.93 11.98 -11.89
N ASN A 249 2.91 11.71 -10.59
CA ASN A 249 2.58 10.42 -10.02
C ASN A 249 1.13 10.02 -10.38
N VAL A 250 0.94 8.82 -10.95
CA VAL A 250 -0.39 8.40 -11.41
C VAL A 250 -1.32 8.02 -10.25
N GLN A 251 -0.78 7.52 -9.13
CA GLN A 251 -1.58 7.21 -7.94
C GLN A 251 -2.06 8.48 -7.25
N GLY A 252 -1.23 9.52 -7.18
CA GLY A 252 -1.64 10.84 -6.66
C GLY A 252 -2.75 11.49 -7.49
N ARG A 253 -2.63 11.46 -8.82
CA ARG A 253 -3.69 11.91 -9.74
C ARG A 253 -4.99 11.12 -9.57
N SER A 254 -4.89 9.82 -9.34
CA SER A 254 -6.07 8.99 -9.10
C SER A 254 -6.72 9.29 -7.74
N ALA A 255 -5.94 9.46 -6.68
CA ALA A 255 -6.44 9.86 -5.37
C ALA A 255 -7.26 11.15 -5.44
N GLN A 256 -6.78 12.16 -6.20
CA GLN A 256 -7.52 13.39 -6.43
C GLN A 256 -8.88 13.13 -7.11
N ARG A 257 -8.94 12.25 -8.11
CA ARG A 257 -10.20 11.90 -8.81
C ARG A 257 -11.17 11.14 -7.91
N GLU A 258 -10.66 10.27 -7.05
CA GLU A 258 -11.45 9.46 -6.12
C GLU A 258 -11.73 10.17 -4.79
N HIS A 259 -11.30 11.43 -4.64
CA HIS A 259 -11.40 12.20 -3.40
C HIS A 259 -10.78 11.49 -2.17
N ALA A 260 -9.72 10.73 -2.39
CA ALA A 260 -8.96 10.03 -1.35
C ALA A 260 -7.69 10.82 -0.97
N GLY A 261 -7.23 10.65 0.27
CA GLY A 261 -5.96 11.23 0.71
C GLY A 261 -4.76 10.56 0.04
N PHE A 262 -3.77 11.36 -0.37
CA PHE A 262 -2.50 10.89 -0.89
C PHE A 262 -1.35 11.76 -0.40
N VAL A 263 -0.30 11.10 0.07
CA VAL A 263 0.93 11.75 0.52
C VAL A 263 2.10 11.08 -0.20
N HIS A 264 2.90 11.87 -0.89
CA HIS A 264 4.14 11.47 -1.52
C HIS A 264 5.31 11.89 -0.61
N VAL A 265 6.12 10.93 -0.18
CA VAL A 265 7.24 11.17 0.72
C VAL A 265 8.52 10.62 0.09
N GLU A 266 9.46 11.51 -0.18
CA GLU A 266 10.80 11.19 -0.65
C GLU A 266 11.78 11.32 0.51
N LEU A 267 12.52 10.27 0.83
CA LEU A 267 13.46 10.25 1.95
C LEU A 267 14.91 10.04 1.51
N ALA A 268 15.81 10.85 2.06
CA ALA A 268 17.24 10.63 1.95
C ALA A 268 17.61 9.32 2.67
N ARG A 269 18.64 8.61 2.19
CA ARG A 269 19.01 7.28 2.71
C ARG A 269 19.09 7.20 4.25
N HIS A 270 19.72 8.16 4.93
CA HIS A 270 19.90 8.14 6.38
C HIS A 270 18.59 8.27 7.18
N ALA A 271 17.55 8.86 6.58
CA ALA A 271 16.22 8.98 7.17
C ALA A 271 15.35 7.72 6.93
N ARG A 272 15.90 6.65 6.34
CA ARG A 272 15.15 5.41 6.05
C ARG A 272 15.92 4.09 6.20
N ALA A 273 17.24 4.10 6.41
CA ALA A 273 18.09 2.92 6.20
C ALA A 273 19.15 2.64 7.26
N ASP A 274 19.35 3.52 8.23
CA ASP A 274 20.57 3.48 9.07
C ASP A 274 20.28 3.11 10.54
N ASP A 275 19.05 2.67 10.87
CA ASP A 275 18.54 2.40 12.24
C ASP A 275 18.96 3.48 13.27
N GLY A 276 19.25 4.67 12.74
CA GLY A 276 19.74 5.82 13.46
C GLY A 276 18.58 6.73 13.78
N ARG A 277 18.88 7.73 14.61
CA ARG A 277 17.93 8.74 15.07
C ARG A 277 17.02 9.26 13.95
N ASP A 278 17.58 9.65 12.82
CA ASP A 278 16.84 10.22 11.69
C ASP A 278 15.85 9.22 11.04
N THR A 279 16.18 7.93 11.03
CA THR A 279 15.27 6.86 10.55
C THR A 279 14.12 6.64 11.53
N GLU A 280 14.41 6.66 12.83
CA GLU A 280 13.39 6.57 13.88
C GLU A 280 12.43 7.76 13.81
N GLU A 281 12.94 8.98 13.68
CA GLU A 281 12.15 10.21 13.60
C GLU A 281 11.23 10.23 12.37
N ALA A 282 11.75 9.84 11.19
CA ALA A 282 10.94 9.73 9.99
C ALA A 282 9.83 8.67 10.13
N ALA A 283 10.15 7.49 10.68
CA ALA A 283 9.19 6.42 10.89
C ALA A 283 8.11 6.82 11.91
N ASP A 284 8.49 7.51 12.97
CA ASP A 284 7.61 8.03 14.01
C ASP A 284 6.66 9.10 13.49
N ALA A 285 7.15 10.03 12.66
CA ALA A 285 6.32 11.03 12.00
C ALA A 285 5.27 10.37 11.09
N LEU A 286 5.70 9.41 10.26
CA LEU A 286 4.80 8.61 9.41
C LEU A 286 3.79 7.80 10.24
N ALA A 287 4.19 7.24 11.38
CA ALA A 287 3.29 6.55 12.31
C ALA A 287 2.22 7.50 12.89
N GLY A 288 2.61 8.75 13.17
CA GLY A 288 1.70 9.82 13.57
C GLY A 288 0.63 10.11 12.51
N LEU A 289 1.05 10.23 11.24
CA LEU A 289 0.14 10.43 10.10
C LEU A 289 -0.90 9.31 9.99
N VAL A 290 -0.47 8.05 9.99
CA VAL A 290 -1.40 6.92 9.82
C VAL A 290 -2.31 6.73 11.04
N THR A 291 -1.84 7.12 12.23
CA THR A 291 -2.67 7.16 13.45
C THR A 291 -3.75 8.23 13.38
N ALA A 292 -3.44 9.40 12.80
CA ALA A 292 -4.42 10.45 12.56
C ALA A 292 -5.53 9.95 11.62
N TRP A 293 -5.18 9.37 10.47
CA TRP A 293 -6.17 8.82 9.52
C TRP A 293 -7.10 7.76 10.12
N ARG A 294 -6.58 6.90 11.00
CA ARG A 294 -7.39 5.91 11.72
C ARG A 294 -8.43 6.57 12.63
N SER A 295 -8.10 7.72 13.21
CA SER A 295 -8.94 8.44 14.16
C SER A 295 -9.97 9.35 13.47
N SER A 296 -9.70 9.76 12.23
CA SER A 296 -10.52 10.70 11.45
C SER A 296 -11.65 10.05 10.63
N SER A 297 -11.76 8.72 10.60
CA SER A 297 -12.77 8.04 9.77
C SER A 297 -14.19 8.29 10.30
N PRO A 298 -15.15 8.73 9.47
CA PRO A 298 -16.54 8.90 9.91
C PRO A 298 -17.13 7.56 10.36
N SER A 299 -17.89 7.59 11.46
CA SER A 299 -18.85 6.54 11.76
C SER A 299 -19.94 6.56 10.69
N TRP A 300 -19.84 5.72 9.68
CA TRP A 300 -20.98 5.43 8.81
C TRP A 300 -21.95 4.58 9.64
N GLY A 301 -23.05 5.22 10.07
CA GLY A 301 -24.24 4.56 10.63
C GLY A 301 -25.26 4.26 9.55
#